data_AF-A0A354QAT7-F1
#
_entry.id   AF-A0A354QAT7-F1
#
_cell.length_a   1.000
_cell.length_b   1.000
_cell.length_c   1.000
_cell.angle_alpha   90.00
_cell.angle_beta   90.00
_cell.angle_gamma   90.00
#
_symmetry.space_group_name_H-M   'P 1'
#
loop_
_entity.id
_entity.type
_entity.pdbx_description
1 polymer ?
#
loop_
_entity_poly.entity_id
_entity_poly.type
_entity_poly.pdbx_seq_one_letter_code
_entity_poly.pdbx_strand_id
1 'polypeptide(L)'
;ETEAAVGFALKDQNDVLKAAEQLKAEVNVEHLVISLDRDGLLLFHNPEDYNFLEAETQEVFDVVGAGDMVSSMLTFMLAGQAKIEQAAYWAQLAAGMEIQHVGVVSFTKNELLQRFDYGETSAKIVTQEKLYRNLPQEIPVVFTNGYFDEISAGHLKFLHQLNTLKGFNVVAINSDRSITKQKGHPPLLNERERALLLSAIEAVDRVIIFDDADASSLIRNIRPTIVVKGKHFEKQLLPEQEAIRESGAKLEYFPEY
;
A
#
# COMPACT_ATOMS: atom_id res chain seq x y z
N GLU A 1 4.27 10.71 -27.41
CA GLU A 1 4.06 10.09 -28.75
C GLU A 1 2.68 10.40 -29.32
N THR A 2 1.61 10.25 -28.53
CA THR A 2 0.22 10.54 -28.90
C THR A 2 0.03 11.93 -29.53
N GLU A 3 0.51 13.00 -28.88
CA GLU A 3 0.42 14.38 -29.41
C GLU A 3 1.04 14.54 -30.80
N ALA A 4 2.18 13.88 -31.04
CA ALA A 4 2.86 13.92 -32.33
C ALA A 4 2.07 13.17 -33.41
N ALA A 5 1.39 12.09 -33.05
CA ALA A 5 0.57 11.30 -33.97
C ALA A 5 -0.72 12.03 -34.36
N VAL A 6 -1.41 12.67 -33.41
CA VAL A 6 -2.69 13.35 -33.68
C VAL A 6 -2.54 14.80 -34.13
N GLY A 7 -1.36 15.40 -33.95
CA GLY A 7 -1.04 16.75 -34.42
C GLY A 7 -1.65 17.88 -33.57
N PHE A 8 -2.10 17.59 -32.35
CA PHE A 8 -2.57 18.58 -31.38
C PHE A 8 -2.13 18.22 -29.95
N ALA A 9 -2.08 19.23 -29.08
CA ALA A 9 -1.68 19.07 -27.68
C ALA A 9 -2.83 18.52 -26.82
N LEU A 10 -2.52 17.64 -25.87
CA LEU A 10 -3.47 17.03 -24.94
C LEU A 10 -3.49 17.84 -23.63
N LYS A 11 -4.51 18.68 -23.43
CA LYS A 11 -4.57 19.57 -22.26
C LYS A 11 -5.47 19.06 -21.14
N ASP A 12 -6.46 18.26 -21.50
CA ASP A 12 -7.43 17.68 -20.59
C ASP A 12 -7.87 16.30 -21.08
N GLN A 13 -8.68 15.61 -20.27
CA GLN A 13 -9.19 14.28 -20.61
C GLN A 13 -10.03 14.25 -21.90
N ASN A 14 -10.70 15.36 -22.27
CA ASN A 14 -11.48 15.39 -23.52
C ASN A 14 -10.57 15.38 -24.73
N ASP A 15 -9.44 16.09 -24.67
CA ASP A 15 -8.44 16.05 -25.73
C ASP A 15 -7.81 14.66 -25.86
N VAL A 16 -7.56 13.98 -24.74
CA VAL A 16 -7.09 12.57 -24.74
C VAL A 16 -8.11 11.64 -25.41
N LEU A 17 -9.41 11.77 -25.09
CA LEU A 17 -10.46 10.95 -25.70
C LEU A 17 -10.59 11.20 -27.21
N LYS A 18 -10.53 12.45 -27.66
CA LYS A 18 -10.50 12.78 -29.10
C LYS A 18 -9.30 12.14 -29.79
N ALA A 19 -8.13 12.20 -29.15
CA ALA A 19 -6.92 11.58 -29.68
C ALA A 19 -7.07 10.06 -29.77
N ALA A 20 -7.68 9.44 -28.75
CA ALA A 20 -7.94 8.00 -28.73
C ALA A 20 -8.90 7.57 -29.84
N GLU A 21 -9.98 8.32 -30.08
CA GLU A 21 -10.90 8.09 -31.18
C GLU A 21 -10.21 8.14 -32.54
N GLN A 22 -9.42 9.19 -32.79
CA GLN A 22 -8.69 9.36 -34.04
C GLN A 22 -7.69 8.22 -34.26
N LEU A 23 -6.85 7.93 -33.26
CA LEU A 23 -5.84 6.87 -33.36
C LEU A 23 -6.45 5.50 -33.53
N LYS A 24 -7.56 5.19 -32.84
CA LYS A 24 -8.23 3.90 -32.99
C LYS A 24 -8.79 3.70 -34.40
N ALA A 25 -9.31 4.78 -35.02
CA ALA A 25 -9.78 4.76 -36.41
C ALA A 25 -8.64 4.57 -37.41
N GLU A 26 -7.46 5.16 -37.16
CA GLU A 26 -6.28 5.04 -38.04
C GLU A 26 -5.60 3.67 -37.93
N VAL A 27 -5.44 3.13 -36.72
CA VAL A 27 -4.65 1.91 -36.45
C VAL A 27 -5.51 0.64 -36.51
N ASN A 28 -6.84 0.76 -36.47
CA ASN A 28 -7.80 -0.35 -36.56
C ASN A 28 -7.55 -1.47 -35.52
N VAL A 29 -7.55 -1.09 -34.24
CA VAL A 29 -7.36 -2.00 -33.10
C VAL A 29 -8.63 -2.12 -32.25
N GLU A 30 -8.78 -3.23 -31.52
CA GLU A 30 -9.93 -3.48 -30.65
C GLU A 30 -9.90 -2.57 -29.40
N HIS A 31 -8.73 -2.46 -28.78
CA HIS A 31 -8.46 -1.59 -27.63
C HIS A 31 -7.23 -0.74 -27.90
N LEU A 32 -7.24 0.49 -27.40
CA LEU A 32 -6.12 1.40 -27.41
C LEU A 32 -5.72 1.72 -25.97
N VAL A 33 -4.43 1.65 -25.67
CA VAL A 33 -3.89 2.11 -24.38
C VAL A 33 -3.01 3.33 -24.64
N ILE A 34 -3.27 4.42 -23.95
CA ILE A 34 -2.47 5.65 -24.03
C ILE A 34 -1.84 5.90 -22.67
N SER A 35 -0.51 6.03 -22.61
CA SER A 35 0.17 6.52 -21.42
C SER A 35 0.02 8.04 -21.28
N LEU A 36 -0.31 8.48 -20.08
CA LEU A 36 -0.51 9.88 -19.68
C LEU A 36 0.63 10.32 -18.75
N ASP A 37 1.81 9.74 -18.95
CA ASP A 37 3.00 9.91 -18.11
C ASP A 37 2.68 9.71 -16.61
N ARG A 38 2.86 10.76 -15.80
CA ARG A 38 2.61 10.74 -14.36
C ARG A 38 1.12 10.67 -13.98
N ASP A 39 0.22 10.92 -14.91
CA ASP A 39 -1.22 10.96 -14.66
C ASP A 39 -1.89 9.58 -14.87
N GLY A 40 -1.14 8.60 -15.37
CA GLY A 40 -1.55 7.19 -15.47
C GLY A 40 -1.80 6.70 -16.89
N LEU A 41 -2.81 5.86 -17.10
CA LEU A 41 -3.16 5.31 -18.42
C LEU A 41 -4.61 5.59 -18.79
N LEU A 42 -4.89 5.72 -20.08
CA LEU A 42 -6.23 5.53 -20.64
C LEU A 42 -6.30 4.13 -21.29
N LEU A 43 -7.27 3.32 -20.89
CA LEU A 43 -7.73 2.15 -21.65
C LEU A 43 -9.00 2.55 -22.42
N PHE A 44 -8.96 2.50 -23.74
CA PHE A 44 -10.04 2.96 -24.61
C PHE A 44 -10.53 1.84 -25.53
N HIS A 45 -11.83 1.53 -25.47
CA HIS A 45 -12.51 0.67 -26.43
C HIS A 45 -13.38 1.51 -27.38
N ASN A 46 -14.22 2.40 -26.85
CA ASN A 46 -15.01 3.35 -27.64
C ASN A 46 -15.46 4.53 -26.75
N PRO A 47 -16.14 5.57 -27.28
CA PRO A 47 -16.53 6.74 -26.50
C PRO A 47 -17.46 6.45 -25.31
N GLU A 48 -18.15 5.30 -25.30
CA GLU A 48 -19.03 4.85 -24.21
C GLU A 48 -18.36 3.79 -23.32
N ASP A 49 -17.16 3.31 -23.68
CA ASP A 49 -16.43 2.24 -22.99
C ASP A 49 -14.93 2.55 -22.96
N TYR A 50 -14.53 3.24 -21.89
CA TYR A 50 -13.15 3.61 -21.60
C TYR A 50 -12.92 3.72 -20.09
N ASN A 51 -11.67 3.65 -19.67
CA ASN A 51 -11.28 3.79 -18.28
C ASN A 51 -9.96 4.56 -18.14
N PHE A 52 -9.96 5.58 -17.29
CA PHE A 52 -8.73 6.24 -16.84
C PHE A 52 -8.21 5.51 -15.59
N LEU A 53 -7.03 4.91 -15.73
CA LEU A 53 -6.32 4.25 -14.65
C LEU A 53 -5.35 5.26 -14.04
N GLU A 54 -5.75 5.88 -12.92
CA GLU A 54 -4.95 6.89 -12.24
C GLU A 54 -3.64 6.33 -11.68
N ALA A 55 -2.59 7.13 -11.68
CA ALA A 55 -1.36 6.82 -10.95
C ALA A 55 -1.54 7.20 -9.48
N GLU A 56 -1.24 6.26 -8.58
CA GLU A 56 -1.15 6.60 -7.17
C GLU A 56 0.06 7.54 -6.97
N THR A 57 -0.23 8.82 -6.77
CA THR A 57 0.77 9.88 -6.66
C THR A 57 1.72 9.64 -5.47
N GLN A 58 2.95 9.25 -5.78
CA GLN A 58 4.14 9.38 -4.92
C GLN A 58 5.18 10.27 -5.63
N GLU A 59 6.32 10.53 -4.98
CA GLU A 59 7.41 11.32 -5.57
C GLU A 59 7.88 10.69 -6.90
N VAL A 60 7.67 11.43 -8.01
CA VAL A 60 8.09 11.01 -9.35
C VAL A 60 9.56 11.40 -9.53
N PHE A 61 10.41 10.42 -9.83
CA PHE A 61 11.84 10.65 -10.05
C PHE A 61 12.20 10.75 -11.53
N ASP A 62 11.63 9.86 -12.35
CA ASP A 62 11.87 9.77 -13.79
C ASP A 62 10.64 9.18 -14.49
N VAL A 63 10.39 9.52 -15.75
CA VAL A 63 9.32 8.90 -16.57
C VAL A 63 9.88 8.02 -17.69
N VAL A 64 11.21 7.98 -17.82
CA VAL A 64 11.89 7.13 -18.79
C VAL A 64 11.66 5.65 -18.45
N GLY A 65 11.17 4.89 -19.43
CA GLY A 65 10.92 3.45 -19.30
C GLY A 65 9.47 3.07 -19.01
N ALA A 66 8.65 3.98 -18.47
CA ALA A 66 7.25 3.72 -18.11
C ALA A 66 6.44 3.11 -19.28
N GLY A 67 6.64 3.63 -20.50
CA GLY A 67 6.00 3.09 -21.71
C GLY A 67 6.44 1.66 -22.04
N ASP A 68 7.72 1.34 -21.86
CA ASP A 68 8.27 0.00 -22.10
C ASP A 68 7.71 -1.02 -21.09
N MET A 69 7.51 -0.60 -19.84
CA MET A 69 6.88 -1.43 -18.81
C MET A 69 5.40 -1.67 -19.08
N VAL A 70 4.66 -0.65 -19.50
CA VAL A 70 3.26 -0.79 -19.92
C VAL A 70 3.16 -1.81 -21.05
N SER A 71 3.98 -1.64 -22.08
CA SER A 71 4.01 -2.53 -23.25
C SER A 71 4.38 -3.96 -22.87
N SER A 72 5.41 -4.13 -22.03
CA SER A 72 5.87 -5.44 -21.54
C SER A 72 4.78 -6.16 -20.73
N MET A 73 4.11 -5.45 -19.82
CA MET A 73 3.11 -6.03 -18.93
C MET A 73 1.82 -6.38 -19.69
N LEU A 74 1.35 -5.50 -20.58
CA LEU A 74 0.23 -5.81 -21.46
C LEU A 74 0.52 -7.05 -22.29
N THR A 75 1.70 -7.12 -22.92
CA THR A 75 2.11 -8.25 -23.75
C THR A 75 2.13 -9.55 -22.95
N PHE A 76 2.75 -9.54 -21.76
CA PHE A 76 2.84 -10.70 -20.90
C PHE A 76 1.46 -11.23 -20.46
N MET A 77 0.60 -10.32 -19.98
CA MET A 77 -0.72 -10.65 -19.44
C MET A 77 -1.67 -11.14 -20.55
N LEU A 78 -1.68 -10.47 -21.71
CA LEU A 78 -2.51 -10.86 -22.85
C LEU A 78 -2.05 -12.17 -23.48
N ALA A 79 -0.74 -12.43 -23.56
CA ALA A 79 -0.21 -13.74 -23.97
C ALA A 79 -0.65 -14.86 -23.01
N GLY A 80 -0.83 -14.53 -21.73
CA GLY A 80 -1.44 -15.39 -20.70
C GLY A 80 -2.97 -15.48 -20.76
N GLN A 81 -3.62 -14.91 -21.77
CA GLN A 81 -5.09 -14.87 -21.93
C GLN A 81 -5.82 -14.10 -20.81
N ALA A 82 -5.15 -13.19 -20.12
CA ALA A 82 -5.83 -12.28 -19.19
C ALA A 82 -6.76 -11.34 -19.95
N LYS A 83 -7.80 -10.85 -19.27
CA LYS A 83 -8.66 -9.80 -19.85
C LYS A 83 -7.91 -8.48 -19.97
N ILE A 84 -8.27 -7.63 -20.93
CA ILE A 84 -7.57 -6.38 -21.21
C ILE A 84 -7.60 -5.42 -20.01
N GLU A 85 -8.68 -5.41 -19.23
CA GLU A 85 -8.83 -4.57 -18.05
C GLU A 85 -7.84 -4.99 -16.96
N GLN A 86 -7.65 -6.30 -16.78
CA GLN A 86 -6.65 -6.84 -15.86
C GLN A 86 -5.23 -6.51 -16.36
N ALA A 87 -4.97 -6.72 -17.65
CA ALA A 87 -3.67 -6.41 -18.24
C ALA A 87 -3.31 -4.93 -18.08
N ALA A 88 -4.26 -4.03 -18.37
CA ALA A 88 -4.07 -2.58 -18.24
C ALA A 88 -3.88 -2.14 -16.79
N TYR A 89 -4.62 -2.75 -15.85
CA TYR A 89 -4.43 -2.50 -14.42
C TYR A 89 -3.01 -2.87 -13.96
N TRP A 90 -2.54 -4.08 -14.29
CA TRP A 90 -1.19 -4.52 -13.92
C TRP A 90 -0.10 -3.69 -14.63
N ALA A 91 -0.35 -3.26 -15.86
CA ALA A 91 0.54 -2.36 -16.59
C ALA A 91 0.65 -0.99 -15.90
N GLN A 92 -0.47 -0.40 -15.49
CA GLN A 92 -0.49 0.85 -14.73
C GLN A 92 0.24 0.72 -13.40
N LEU A 93 0.03 -0.40 -12.68
CA LEU A 93 0.70 -0.68 -11.42
C LEU A 93 2.23 -0.71 -11.59
N ALA A 94 2.70 -1.44 -12.61
CA ALA A 94 4.12 -1.59 -12.89
C ALA A 94 4.76 -0.27 -13.35
N ALA A 95 4.09 0.47 -14.22
CA ALA A 95 4.53 1.79 -14.66
C ALA A 95 4.61 2.78 -13.48
N GLY A 96 3.62 2.76 -12.59
CA GLY A 96 3.61 3.56 -11.37
C GLY A 96 4.77 3.23 -10.42
N MET A 97 5.26 1.99 -10.40
CA MET A 97 6.47 1.62 -9.66
C MET A 97 7.75 2.08 -10.37
N GLU A 98 7.77 2.02 -11.71
CA GLU A 98 8.94 2.41 -12.50
C GLU A 98 9.25 3.90 -12.37
N ILE A 99 8.22 4.76 -12.42
CA ILE A 99 8.42 6.22 -12.34
C ILE A 99 9.00 6.71 -11.00
N GLN A 100 9.13 5.79 -10.03
CA GLN A 100 9.76 6.02 -8.73
C GLN A 100 11.28 5.73 -8.73
N HIS A 101 11.85 5.32 -9.86
CA HIS A 101 13.26 4.97 -10.01
C HIS A 101 13.92 5.86 -11.07
N VAL A 102 15.25 5.97 -11.03
CA VAL A 102 16.01 6.69 -12.05
C VAL A 102 16.40 5.71 -13.16
N GLY A 103 16.00 6.00 -14.40
CA GLY A 103 16.23 5.14 -15.56
C GLY A 103 15.35 3.88 -15.60
N VAL A 104 15.63 3.01 -16.58
CA VAL A 104 14.84 1.80 -16.85
C VAL A 104 15.16 0.71 -15.82
N VAL A 105 14.13 0.25 -15.10
CA VAL A 105 14.24 -0.81 -14.08
C VAL A 105 13.28 -1.96 -14.37
N SER A 106 13.54 -3.14 -13.83
CA SER A 106 12.67 -4.32 -13.97
C SER A 106 12.16 -4.78 -12.62
N PHE A 107 10.90 -5.22 -12.56
CA PHE A 107 10.29 -5.77 -11.35
C PHE A 107 10.11 -7.28 -11.45
N THR A 108 10.37 -7.96 -10.34
CA THR A 108 10.03 -9.36 -10.16
C THR A 108 8.52 -9.52 -9.93
N LYS A 109 8.02 -10.74 -10.18
CA LYS A 109 6.63 -11.10 -9.87
C LYS A 109 6.24 -10.77 -8.42
N ASN A 110 7.14 -10.99 -7.48
CA ASN A 110 6.85 -10.78 -6.06
C ASN A 110 6.71 -9.28 -5.72
N GLU A 111 7.52 -8.41 -6.32
CA GLU A 111 7.42 -6.96 -6.12
C GLU A 111 6.10 -6.41 -6.66
N LEU A 112 5.68 -6.89 -7.85
CA LEU A 112 4.38 -6.52 -8.43
C LEU A 112 3.21 -6.99 -7.57
N LEU A 113 3.24 -8.26 -7.13
CA LEU A 113 2.21 -8.81 -6.23
C LEU A 113 2.16 -8.03 -4.91
N GLN A 114 3.30 -7.73 -4.29
CA GLN A 114 3.34 -6.90 -3.09
C GLN A 114 2.69 -5.53 -3.32
N ARG A 115 2.96 -4.89 -4.46
CA ARG A 115 2.35 -3.59 -4.79
C ARG A 115 0.83 -3.67 -4.99
N PHE A 116 0.34 -4.70 -5.68
CA PHE A 116 -1.09 -4.98 -5.87
C PHE A 116 -1.78 -5.12 -4.51
N ASP A 117 -1.08 -5.80 -3.61
CA ASP A 117 -1.56 -6.16 -2.29
C ASP A 117 -1.68 -4.97 -1.32
N TYR A 118 -0.85 -3.94 -1.49
CA TYR A 118 -0.95 -2.66 -0.75
C TYR A 118 -2.08 -1.75 -1.26
N GLY A 119 -2.52 -1.88 -2.52
CA GLY A 119 -3.44 -0.95 -3.18
C GLY A 119 -4.94 -1.25 -2.99
N GLU A 120 -5.37 -2.51 -3.10
CA GLU A 120 -6.83 -2.81 -3.20
C GLU A 120 -7.51 -3.33 -1.93
N THR A 121 -6.80 -4.01 -1.02
CA THR A 121 -7.51 -4.86 -0.04
C THR A 121 -8.07 -4.14 1.20
N SER A 122 -7.48 -3.03 1.66
CA SER A 122 -8.00 -2.26 2.80
C SER A 122 -7.33 -0.89 2.92
N ALA A 123 -8.11 0.19 2.89
CA ALA A 123 -7.62 1.57 3.08
C ALA A 123 -6.96 1.83 4.45
N LYS A 124 -7.09 0.88 5.39
CA LYS A 124 -6.45 0.95 6.71
C LYS A 124 -4.98 0.50 6.67
N ILE A 125 -4.57 -0.29 5.68
CA ILE A 125 -3.18 -0.72 5.53
C ILE A 125 -2.43 0.40 4.81
N VAL A 126 -1.41 0.96 5.44
CA VAL A 126 -0.66 2.11 4.90
C VAL A 126 0.84 1.96 5.13
N THR A 127 1.64 2.64 4.33
CA THR A 127 3.08 2.75 4.61
C THR A 127 3.32 3.64 5.83
N GLN A 128 4.50 3.54 6.43
CA GLN A 128 4.87 4.37 7.57
C GLN A 128 4.87 5.86 7.22
N GLU A 129 5.37 6.22 6.04
CA GLU A 129 5.40 7.60 5.54
C GLU A 129 3.99 8.16 5.39
N LYS A 130 3.08 7.37 4.80
CA LYS A 130 1.68 7.75 4.63
C LYS A 130 0.97 7.87 5.98
N LEU A 131 1.27 6.99 6.93
CA LEU A 131 0.77 7.13 8.29
C LEU A 131 1.22 8.46 8.89
N TYR A 132 2.52 8.74 8.91
CA TYR A 132 3.08 9.93 9.56
C TYR A 132 2.51 11.24 8.99
N ARG A 133 2.32 11.31 7.66
CA ARG A 133 1.70 12.47 7.00
C ARG A 133 0.23 12.68 7.37
N ASN A 134 -0.47 11.61 7.74
CA ASN A 134 -1.92 11.61 7.98
C ASN A 134 -2.31 11.30 9.43
N LEU A 135 -1.37 11.36 10.38
CA LEU A 135 -1.70 11.22 11.79
C LEU A 135 -2.63 12.37 12.21
N PRO A 136 -3.74 12.07 12.92
CA PRO A 136 -4.65 13.11 13.36
C PRO A 136 -3.96 14.01 14.41
N GLN A 137 -4.19 15.32 14.29
CA GLN A 137 -3.58 16.31 15.18
C GLN A 137 -4.41 16.53 16.46
N GLU A 138 -5.73 16.36 16.37
CA GLU A 138 -6.67 16.67 17.47
C GLU A 138 -7.14 15.45 18.25
N ILE A 139 -6.83 14.25 17.76
CA ILE A 139 -7.28 12.98 18.33
C ILE A 139 -6.05 12.23 18.88
N PRO A 140 -6.09 11.73 20.14
CA PRO A 140 -5.00 10.96 20.70
C PRO A 140 -4.66 9.74 19.85
N VAL A 141 -3.37 9.49 19.62
CA VAL A 141 -2.94 8.29 18.89
C VAL A 141 -2.71 7.17 19.91
N VAL A 142 -3.37 6.04 19.70
CA VAL A 142 -3.21 4.82 20.48
C VAL A 142 -2.39 3.85 19.64
N PHE A 143 -1.30 3.35 20.18
CA PHE A 143 -0.37 2.48 19.47
C PHE A 143 -0.27 1.12 20.14
N THR A 144 -0.30 0.06 19.34
CA THR A 144 0.10 -1.27 19.78
C THR A 144 0.87 -1.98 18.68
N ASN A 145 1.66 -2.99 19.05
CA ASN A 145 2.40 -3.79 18.09
C ASN A 145 2.52 -5.24 18.53
N GLY A 146 2.73 -6.12 17.55
CA GLY A 146 2.95 -7.54 17.79
C GLY A 146 3.15 -8.33 16.51
N TYR A 147 3.43 -9.63 16.68
CA TYR A 147 3.59 -10.54 15.53
C TYR A 147 2.26 -10.91 14.90
N PHE A 148 1.22 -11.18 15.69
CA PHE A 148 -0.09 -11.66 15.22
C PHE A 148 0.02 -12.85 14.26
N ASP A 149 0.91 -13.79 14.59
CA ASP A 149 1.25 -14.96 13.78
C ASP A 149 0.13 -16.01 13.82
N GLU A 150 -0.32 -16.33 15.03
CA GLU A 150 -1.50 -17.16 15.30
C GLU A 150 -2.64 -16.28 15.80
N ILE A 151 -3.33 -15.61 14.88
CA ILE A 151 -4.49 -14.79 15.25
C ILE A 151 -5.57 -15.70 15.83
N SER A 152 -5.91 -15.41 17.08
CA SER A 152 -6.86 -16.16 17.89
C SER A 152 -7.95 -15.23 18.41
N ALA A 153 -9.01 -15.79 18.99
CA ALA A 153 -10.06 -15.00 19.63
C ALA A 153 -9.51 -14.06 20.73
N GLY A 154 -8.39 -14.42 21.37
CA GLY A 154 -7.68 -13.58 22.33
C GLY A 154 -7.17 -12.29 21.72
N HIS A 155 -6.51 -12.38 20.57
CA HIS A 155 -6.01 -11.21 19.82
C HIS A 155 -7.16 -10.30 19.37
N LEU A 156 -8.26 -10.89 18.88
CA LEU A 156 -9.43 -10.12 18.47
C LEU A 156 -10.05 -9.36 19.65
N LYS A 157 -10.18 -10.02 20.82
CA LYS A 157 -10.67 -9.38 22.05
C LYS A 157 -9.72 -8.30 22.56
N PHE A 158 -8.41 -8.52 22.47
CA PHE A 158 -7.40 -7.53 22.83
C PHE A 158 -7.52 -6.27 21.96
N LEU A 159 -7.60 -6.43 20.64
CA LEU A 159 -7.74 -5.29 19.72
C LEU A 159 -9.10 -4.61 19.81
N HIS A 160 -10.18 -5.36 20.04
CA HIS A 160 -11.50 -4.77 20.24
C HIS A 160 -11.56 -3.88 21.49
N GLN A 161 -10.78 -4.19 22.54
CA GLN A 161 -10.69 -3.35 23.74
C GLN A 161 -10.09 -1.97 23.45
N LEU A 162 -9.39 -1.76 22.33
CA LEU A 162 -8.91 -0.43 21.94
C LEU A 162 -10.07 0.57 21.78
N ASN A 163 -11.29 0.12 21.46
CA ASN A 163 -12.49 0.96 21.41
C ASN A 163 -12.89 1.54 22.79
N THR A 164 -12.37 1.00 23.89
CA THR A 164 -12.58 1.58 25.23
C THR A 164 -11.76 2.85 25.43
N LEU A 165 -10.72 3.05 24.62
CA LEU A 165 -9.92 4.26 24.58
C LEU A 165 -10.49 5.21 23.53
N LYS A 166 -10.48 6.51 23.84
CA LYS A 166 -10.78 7.54 22.84
C LYS A 166 -9.51 7.87 22.09
N GLY A 167 -9.39 7.42 20.85
CA GLY A 167 -8.22 7.71 20.03
C GLY A 167 -8.26 7.09 18.64
N PHE A 168 -7.21 7.36 17.89
CA PHE A 168 -6.92 6.77 16.59
C PHE A 168 -5.96 5.58 16.78
N ASN A 169 -6.45 4.38 16.51
CA ASN A 169 -5.82 3.12 16.85
C ASN A 169 -4.90 2.64 15.71
N VAL A 170 -3.59 2.73 15.95
CA VAL A 170 -2.54 2.25 15.05
C VAL A 170 -2.01 0.91 15.56
N VAL A 171 -2.09 -0.12 14.71
CA VAL A 171 -1.53 -1.44 14.96
C VAL A 171 -0.32 -1.65 14.05
N ALA A 172 0.86 -1.81 14.65
CA ALA A 172 2.08 -2.13 13.92
C ALA A 172 2.37 -3.63 14.00
N ILE A 173 2.67 -4.25 12.86
CA ILE A 173 3.04 -5.66 12.82
C ILE A 173 4.44 -5.85 12.25
N ASN A 174 5.17 -6.82 12.80
CA ASN A 174 6.48 -7.15 12.28
C ASN A 174 6.36 -7.79 10.89
N SER A 175 7.32 -7.51 10.02
CA SER A 175 7.49 -8.15 8.73
C SER A 175 7.85 -9.64 8.86
N ASP A 176 7.67 -10.39 7.78
CA ASP A 176 8.07 -11.80 7.71
C ASP A 176 9.58 -11.96 7.90
N ARG A 177 10.34 -11.00 7.38
CA ARG A 177 11.80 -10.94 7.56
C ARG A 177 12.15 -10.75 9.04
N SER A 178 11.50 -9.81 9.72
CA SER A 178 11.71 -9.56 11.15
C SER A 178 11.36 -10.80 11.97
N ILE A 179 10.19 -11.41 11.73
CA ILE A 179 9.77 -12.62 12.45
C ILE A 179 10.74 -13.76 12.22
N THR A 180 11.12 -14.04 10.97
CA THR A 180 12.08 -15.09 10.63
C THR A 180 13.41 -14.89 11.35
N LYS A 181 13.92 -13.66 11.38
CA LYS A 181 15.18 -13.33 12.06
C LYS A 181 15.10 -13.52 13.58
N GLN A 182 13.96 -13.21 14.19
CA GLN A 182 13.79 -13.26 15.65
C GLN A 182 13.39 -14.65 16.18
N LYS A 183 12.49 -15.35 15.46
CA LYS A 183 11.99 -16.68 15.85
C LYS A 183 12.78 -17.84 15.22
N GLY A 184 13.56 -17.58 14.18
CA GLY A 184 14.33 -18.60 13.45
C GLY A 184 13.51 -19.41 12.44
N HIS A 185 12.23 -19.09 12.25
CA HIS A 185 11.33 -19.72 11.28
C HIS A 185 10.36 -18.67 10.72
N PRO A 186 9.86 -18.86 9.48
CA PRO A 186 8.85 -17.96 8.93
C PRO A 186 7.55 -18.01 9.74
N PRO A 187 6.73 -16.94 9.70
CA PRO A 187 5.39 -16.98 10.28
C PRO A 187 4.46 -17.94 9.53
N LEU A 188 3.37 -18.33 10.18
CA LEU A 188 2.30 -19.15 9.59
C LEU A 188 1.51 -18.38 8.54
N LEU A 189 1.19 -17.12 8.85
CA LEU A 189 0.58 -16.17 7.94
C LEU A 189 1.60 -15.10 7.56
N ASN A 190 1.70 -14.80 6.28
CA ASN A 190 2.59 -13.74 5.83
C ASN A 190 2.12 -12.36 6.34
N GLU A 191 3.01 -11.38 6.32
CA GLU A 191 2.77 -10.04 6.86
C GLU A 191 1.53 -9.36 6.28
N ARG A 192 1.22 -9.64 5.02
CA ARG A 192 0.05 -9.09 4.36
C ARG A 192 -1.24 -9.77 4.82
N GLU A 193 -1.27 -11.10 4.92
CA GLU A 193 -2.41 -11.84 5.46
C GLU A 193 -2.74 -11.39 6.88
N ARG A 194 -1.70 -11.24 7.71
CA ARG A 194 -1.83 -10.69 9.06
C ARG A 194 -2.38 -9.27 9.02
N ALA A 195 -1.80 -8.38 8.20
CA ALA A 195 -2.29 -7.00 8.08
C ALA A 195 -3.75 -6.93 7.65
N LEU A 196 -4.16 -7.75 6.69
CA LEU A 196 -5.53 -7.81 6.17
C LEU A 196 -6.52 -8.22 7.25
N LEU A 197 -6.23 -9.30 7.97
CA LEU A 197 -7.06 -9.78 9.08
C LEU A 197 -7.23 -8.71 10.16
N LEU A 198 -6.15 -8.02 10.52
CA LEU A 198 -6.20 -6.95 11.51
C LEU A 198 -6.96 -5.72 11.00
N SER A 199 -6.83 -5.39 9.72
CA SER A 199 -7.53 -4.26 9.11
C SER A 199 -9.05 -4.44 9.09
N ALA A 200 -9.53 -5.69 9.03
CA ALA A 200 -10.96 -6.01 9.08
C ALA A 200 -11.57 -5.79 10.47
N ILE A 201 -10.75 -5.61 11.51
CA ILE A 201 -11.24 -5.34 12.87
C ILE A 201 -11.70 -3.89 12.94
N GLU A 202 -12.94 -3.69 13.39
CA GLU A 202 -13.57 -2.37 13.48
C GLU A 202 -12.73 -1.39 14.31
N ALA A 203 -12.19 -1.84 15.44
CA ALA A 203 -11.38 -1.05 16.36
C ALA A 203 -10.02 -0.58 15.80
N VAL A 204 -9.58 -1.12 14.67
CA VAL A 204 -8.27 -0.79 14.08
C VAL A 204 -8.45 0.29 13.02
N ASP A 205 -7.81 1.44 13.19
CA ASP A 205 -7.88 2.53 12.21
C ASP A 205 -6.78 2.41 11.16
N ARG A 206 -5.56 2.06 11.57
CA ARG A 206 -4.44 1.83 10.65
C ARG A 206 -3.62 0.62 11.03
N VAL A 207 -3.14 -0.07 10.01
CA VAL A 207 -2.15 -1.13 10.11
C VAL A 207 -0.90 -0.72 9.36
N ILE A 208 0.26 -0.86 10.00
CA ILE A 208 1.58 -0.65 9.38
C ILE A 208 2.45 -1.89 9.57
N ILE A 209 3.31 -2.16 8.60
CA ILE A 209 4.31 -3.24 8.66
C ILE A 209 5.67 -2.61 8.93
N PHE A 210 6.46 -3.22 9.80
CA PHE A 210 7.81 -2.75 10.12
C PHE A 210 8.82 -3.89 10.25
N ASP A 211 10.07 -3.57 9.92
CA ASP A 211 11.18 -4.52 9.83
C ASP A 211 12.12 -4.51 11.06
N ASP A 212 12.03 -3.47 11.89
CA ASP A 212 12.90 -3.29 13.04
C ASP A 212 12.72 -4.41 14.08
N ALA A 213 13.75 -4.63 14.88
CA ALA A 213 13.73 -5.64 15.95
C ALA A 213 12.63 -5.36 16.99
N ASP A 214 12.34 -4.09 17.23
CA ASP A 214 11.32 -3.61 18.15
C ASP A 214 10.64 -2.34 17.61
N ALA A 215 9.61 -1.88 18.30
CA ALA A 215 8.81 -0.74 17.87
C ALA A 215 9.38 0.64 18.30
N SER A 216 10.61 0.72 18.82
CA SER A 216 11.18 1.97 19.35
C SER A 216 11.20 3.10 18.33
N SER A 217 11.67 2.81 17.10
CA SER A 217 11.72 3.80 16.02
C SER A 217 10.33 4.32 15.69
N LEU A 218 9.35 3.42 15.59
CA LEU A 218 7.96 3.77 15.33
C LEU A 218 7.39 4.67 16.42
N ILE A 219 7.60 4.32 17.69
CA ILE A 219 7.09 5.10 18.82
C ILE A 219 7.70 6.50 18.86
N ARG A 220 9.00 6.63 18.55
CA ARG A 220 9.66 7.96 18.47
C ARG A 220 9.12 8.82 17.33
N ASN A 221 8.78 8.21 16.19
CA ASN A 221 8.26 8.93 15.03
C ASN A 221 6.77 9.27 15.18
N ILE A 222 5.96 8.31 15.66
CA ILE A 222 4.51 8.48 15.84
C ILE A 222 4.20 9.37 17.05
N ARG A 223 5.03 9.31 18.10
CA ARG A 223 4.80 9.92 19.41
C ARG A 223 3.37 9.69 19.93
N PRO A 224 2.96 8.41 20.11
CA PRO A 224 1.61 8.09 20.52
C PRO A 224 1.29 8.66 21.91
N THR A 225 0.01 8.95 22.16
CA THR A 225 -0.45 9.35 23.49
C THR A 225 -0.55 8.16 24.43
N ILE A 226 -0.93 6.99 23.89
CA ILE A 226 -1.09 5.75 24.65
C ILE A 226 -0.38 4.62 23.89
N VAL A 227 0.40 3.81 24.60
CA VAL A 227 0.89 2.53 24.11
C VAL A 227 0.18 1.41 24.87
N VAL A 228 -0.43 0.49 24.14
CA VAL A 228 -1.18 -0.63 24.73
C VAL A 228 -0.41 -1.93 24.52
N LYS A 229 -0.27 -2.71 25.60
CA LYS A 229 0.36 -4.03 25.60
C LYS A 229 -0.55 -5.07 26.23
N GLY A 230 -0.31 -6.33 25.90
CA GLY A 230 -0.91 -7.46 26.59
C GLY A 230 -0.48 -7.53 28.05
N LYS A 231 -1.38 -7.94 28.94
CA LYS A 231 -1.12 -8.02 30.39
C LYS A 231 0.03 -8.96 30.76
N HIS A 232 0.36 -9.93 29.90
CA HIS A 232 1.51 -10.81 30.12
C HIS A 232 2.86 -10.05 30.09
N PHE A 233 2.91 -8.88 29.45
CA PHE A 233 4.10 -8.02 29.40
C PHE A 233 4.28 -7.13 30.64
N GLU A 234 3.28 -7.02 31.53
CA GLU A 234 3.29 -6.06 32.65
C GLU A 234 4.50 -6.20 33.59
N LYS A 235 5.09 -7.39 33.65
CA LYS A 235 6.25 -7.72 34.50
C LYS A 235 7.52 -7.97 33.70
N GLN A 236 7.50 -7.68 32.40
CA GLN A 236 8.63 -7.91 31.50
C GLN A 236 9.29 -6.57 31.14
N LEU A 237 10.58 -6.63 30.83
CA LEU A 237 11.28 -5.49 30.25
C LEU A 237 10.89 -5.40 28.77
N LEU A 238 10.21 -4.31 28.40
CA LEU A 238 9.87 -4.06 27.00
C LEU A 238 11.10 -3.51 26.27
N PRO A 239 11.49 -4.05 25.09
CA PRO A 239 12.54 -3.48 24.26
C PRO A 239 12.35 -1.97 23.99
N GLU A 240 11.11 -1.57 23.74
CA GLU A 240 10.71 -0.19 23.43
C GLU A 240 10.44 0.70 24.65
N GLN A 241 10.75 0.24 25.87
CA GLN A 241 10.41 0.97 27.10
C GLN A 241 11.00 2.39 27.16
N GLU A 242 12.23 2.58 26.67
CA GLU A 242 12.82 3.92 26.61
C GLU A 242 12.12 4.82 25.60
N ALA A 243 11.75 4.31 24.43
CA ALA A 243 11.01 5.07 23.42
C ALA A 243 9.62 5.48 23.93
N ILE A 244 8.92 4.60 24.67
CA ILE A 244 7.65 4.91 25.34
C ILE A 244 7.86 6.09 26.32
N ARG A 245 8.91 6.02 27.15
CA ARG A 245 9.23 7.10 28.10
C ARG A 245 9.56 8.43 27.38
N GLU A 246 10.36 8.38 26.33
CA GLU A 246 10.76 9.56 25.53
C GLU A 246 9.58 10.20 24.80
N SER A 247 8.64 9.39 24.30
CA SER A 247 7.42 9.90 23.67
C SER A 247 6.47 10.56 24.66
N GLY A 248 6.58 10.25 25.95
CA GLY A 248 5.64 10.68 26.98
C GLY A 248 4.32 9.89 26.98
N ALA A 249 4.27 8.78 26.24
CA ALA A 249 3.08 7.95 26.11
C ALA A 249 2.72 7.28 27.45
N LYS A 250 1.42 7.20 27.72
CA LYS A 250 0.91 6.37 28.81
C LYS A 250 0.95 4.90 28.38
N LEU A 251 1.58 4.04 29.20
CA LEU A 251 1.57 2.60 28.97
C LEU A 251 0.35 1.97 29.66
N GLU A 252 -0.49 1.27 28.88
CA GLU A 252 -1.64 0.53 29.38
C GLU A 252 -1.53 -0.97 29.06
N TYR A 253 -2.11 -1.79 29.95
CA TYR A 253 -2.09 -3.24 29.82
C TYR A 253 -3.50 -3.80 29.76
N PHE A 254 -3.82 -4.50 28.67
CA PHE A 254 -5.13 -5.13 28.48
C PHE A 254 -5.05 -6.64 28.71
N PRO A 255 -6.08 -7.24 29.32
CA PRO A 255 -6.18 -8.69 29.44
C PRO A 255 -6.24 -9.35 28.05
N GLU A 256 -5.44 -10.41 27.91
CA GLU A 256 -5.52 -11.34 26.78
C GLU A 256 -6.30 -12.58 27.23
N TYR A 257 -7.17 -13.09 26.35
CA TYR A 257 -8.12 -14.15 26.65
C TYR A 257 -7.82 -15.43 25.88
#